data_AF-K1YBN6-F1
#
_entry.id   AF-K1YBN6-F1
#
_cell.length_a   1.000
_cell.length_b   1.000
_cell.length_c   1.000
_cell.angle_alpha   90.00
_cell.angle_beta   90.00
_cell.angle_gamma   90.00
#
_symmetry.space_group_name_H-M   'P 1'
#
loop_
_entity.id
_entity.type
_entity.pdbx_description
1 polymer ?
#
loop_
_entity_poly.entity_id
_entity_poly.type
_entity_poly.pdbx_seq_one_letter_code
_entity_poly.pdbx_strand_id
1 'polypeptide(L)'
;IHVGKFNYTPLKIISIDGLQDFEDNYADETIVTLALSGGMYAKDIYPFKDQVDITILRVNINEVTGTVNTALPVQSERYTATLIDTGNPIIEGNGSNTATKESLDLTTITEVSFQLVNKSLEQMRMISVGGIYRNTPAVEVIRCVMTNEMRKVVVDGKRLPIGVDIIEGFNSTKRDHVIIPQGTKLVKLPEYIHQNCGGIYSSGFGYYLYNDHWYIYPCYDSTRFNKVQKTLTVINVPRNKFTGIEKTFRVDGKTTVILATGEVRYADNTEVQQLNFGNGLRFAAADNFMKNFSSTTGNKTTVNRGSNNVEVVSSQRVSGNNNVHMSSNSINSNAFAEYSKLAKSQGNLLSFVWENSLPSIITPGLPVKILYLDGDRVKEIYGVVLKAHHYTQTKRPGMTDKHYFTNSAISVFVK
;
A
#
# COMPACT_ATOMS: atom_id res chain seq x y z
N ILE A 1 -18.03 14.47 -12.53
CA ILE A 1 -18.92 13.50 -11.85
C ILE A 1 -19.87 12.95 -12.90
N HIS A 2 -19.96 11.63 -13.03
CA HIS A 2 -20.83 10.95 -13.97
C HIS A 2 -21.93 10.24 -13.18
N VAL A 3 -23.19 10.55 -13.49
CA VAL A 3 -24.37 9.94 -12.87
C VAL A 3 -25.28 9.46 -13.99
N GLY A 4 -25.35 8.14 -14.20
CA GLY A 4 -26.06 7.56 -15.34
C GLY A 4 -25.55 8.10 -16.68
N LYS A 5 -26.38 8.86 -17.40
CA LYS A 5 -26.04 9.49 -18.69
C LYS A 5 -25.58 10.95 -18.56
N PHE A 6 -25.66 11.54 -17.38
CA PHE A 6 -25.38 12.95 -17.17
C PHE A 6 -23.98 13.16 -16.59
N ASN A 7 -23.32 14.21 -17.08
CA ASN A 7 -21.99 14.61 -16.64
C ASN A 7 -22.09 15.97 -15.96
N TYR A 8 -21.66 16.03 -14.71
CA TYR A 8 -21.66 17.26 -13.93
C TYR A 8 -20.24 17.67 -13.56
N THR A 9 -19.97 18.97 -13.63
CA THR A 9 -18.68 19.56 -13.26
C THR A 9 -18.83 20.22 -11.89
N PRO A 10 -18.05 19.80 -10.87
CA PRO A 10 -18.08 20.46 -9.56
C PRO A 10 -17.57 21.90 -9.67
N LEU A 11 -17.94 22.76 -8.72
CA LEU A 11 -17.47 24.14 -8.68
C LEU A 11 -15.96 24.19 -8.44
N LYS A 12 -15.47 23.36 -7.51
CA LYS A 12 -14.06 23.30 -7.16
C LYS A 12 -13.71 21.97 -6.47
N ILE A 13 -12.45 21.53 -6.62
CA ILE A 13 -11.86 20.48 -5.78
C ILE A 13 -11.21 21.18 -4.58
N ILE A 14 -11.62 20.84 -3.36
CA ILE A 14 -11.07 21.45 -2.14
C ILE A 14 -9.78 20.72 -1.77
N SER A 15 -9.87 19.40 -1.64
CA SER A 15 -8.74 18.54 -1.32
C SER A 15 -8.90 17.15 -1.90
N ILE A 16 -7.77 16.50 -2.13
CA ILE A 16 -7.67 15.07 -2.40
C ILE A 16 -6.73 14.49 -1.36
N ASP A 17 -7.23 13.53 -0.60
CA ASP A 17 -6.47 12.77 0.37
C ASP A 17 -6.30 11.34 -0.15
N GLY A 18 -5.07 10.83 -0.16
CA GLY A 18 -4.75 9.48 -0.61
C GLY A 18 -3.88 8.77 0.41
N LEU A 19 -4.40 7.70 1.02
CA LEU A 19 -3.68 6.84 1.92
C LEU A 19 -3.27 5.56 1.21
N GLN A 20 -1.97 5.29 1.20
CA GLN A 20 -1.35 4.08 0.67
C GLN A 20 -0.68 3.33 1.80
N ASP A 21 -1.34 2.27 2.28
CA ASP A 21 -0.79 1.39 3.30
C ASP A 21 -0.33 0.10 2.64
N PHE A 22 0.96 0.03 2.31
CA PHE A 22 1.58 -1.11 1.64
C PHE A 22 1.80 -2.30 2.59
N GLU A 23 1.53 -2.16 3.88
CA GLU A 23 1.71 -3.24 4.85
C GLU A 23 0.40 -3.99 5.10
N ASP A 24 -0.66 -3.25 5.44
CA ASP A 24 -1.90 -3.83 5.94
C ASP A 24 -3.03 -3.83 4.88
N ASN A 25 -3.00 -2.89 3.92
CA ASN A 25 -3.99 -2.78 2.85
C ASN A 25 -3.49 -3.36 1.52
N TYR A 26 -4.41 -3.58 0.59
CA TYR A 26 -4.13 -4.11 -0.76
C TYR A 26 -4.37 -3.09 -1.89
N ALA A 27 -4.86 -1.89 -1.56
CA ALA A 27 -5.17 -0.84 -2.52
C ALA A 27 -5.25 0.55 -1.84
N ASP A 28 -5.21 1.60 -2.67
CA ASP A 28 -5.28 2.99 -2.24
C ASP A 28 -6.66 3.33 -1.66
N GLU A 29 -6.65 4.05 -0.54
CA GLU A 29 -7.83 4.73 0.00
C GLU A 29 -7.76 6.19 -0.42
N THR A 30 -8.57 6.59 -1.40
CA THR A 30 -8.60 7.98 -1.87
C THR A 30 -9.92 8.63 -1.48
N ILE A 31 -9.85 9.78 -0.83
CA ILE A 31 -10.98 10.63 -0.48
C ILE A 31 -10.85 11.95 -1.23
N VAL A 32 -11.90 12.34 -1.93
CA VAL A 32 -11.97 13.65 -2.59
C VAL A 32 -13.05 14.50 -1.96
N THR A 33 -12.71 15.74 -1.62
CA THR A 33 -13.67 16.73 -1.12
C THR A 33 -13.92 17.76 -2.21
N LEU A 34 -15.19 17.89 -2.60
CA LEU A 34 -15.65 18.74 -3.70
C LEU A 34 -16.61 19.81 -3.18
N ALA A 35 -16.48 21.02 -3.70
CA ALA A 35 -17.49 22.06 -3.55
C ALA A 35 -18.55 21.90 -4.65
N LEU A 36 -19.79 21.65 -4.24
CA LEU A 36 -20.94 21.46 -5.11
C LEU A 36 -22.00 22.53 -4.86
N SER A 37 -22.77 22.87 -5.90
CA SER A 37 -23.95 23.70 -5.73
C SER A 37 -25.09 22.89 -5.09
N GLY A 38 -25.88 23.52 -4.24
CA GLY A 38 -26.88 22.85 -3.41
C GLY A 38 -27.96 22.12 -4.23
N GLY A 39 -28.38 22.67 -5.36
CA GLY A 39 -29.33 22.04 -6.27
C GLY A 39 -28.77 20.80 -6.95
N MET A 40 -27.55 20.89 -7.48
CA MET A 40 -26.81 19.76 -8.07
C MET A 40 -26.61 18.63 -7.06
N TYR A 41 -26.20 18.94 -5.83
CA TYR A 41 -26.03 17.91 -4.80
C TYR A 41 -27.37 17.25 -4.43
N ALA A 42 -28.38 18.02 -4.06
CA ALA A 42 -29.63 17.50 -3.52
C ALA A 42 -30.51 16.79 -4.57
N LYS A 43 -30.51 17.24 -5.83
CA LYS A 43 -31.41 16.71 -6.87
C LYS A 43 -30.73 15.76 -7.85
N ASP A 44 -29.45 15.94 -8.17
CA ASP A 44 -28.80 15.14 -9.21
C ASP A 44 -27.84 14.08 -8.66
N ILE A 45 -27.20 14.32 -7.51
CA ILE A 45 -26.19 13.41 -6.96
C ILE A 45 -26.77 12.54 -5.86
N TYR A 46 -27.38 13.15 -4.84
CA TYR A 46 -27.86 12.42 -3.66
C TYR A 46 -28.89 11.31 -4.01
N PRO A 47 -29.87 11.51 -4.92
CA PRO A 47 -30.81 10.45 -5.30
C PRO A 47 -30.16 9.27 -6.03
N PHE A 48 -29.00 9.47 -6.64
CA PHE A 48 -28.28 8.47 -7.42
C PHE A 48 -26.92 8.11 -6.80
N LYS A 49 -26.79 8.24 -5.48
CA LYS A 49 -25.54 8.05 -4.74
C LYS A 49 -24.84 6.70 -4.97
N ASP A 50 -25.60 5.67 -5.36
CA ASP A 50 -25.08 4.31 -5.62
C ASP A 50 -24.54 4.13 -7.05
N GLN A 51 -24.73 5.12 -7.93
CA GLN A 51 -24.33 5.07 -9.36
C GLN A 51 -23.50 6.30 -9.75
N VAL A 52 -22.56 6.68 -8.89
CA VAL A 52 -21.69 7.82 -9.11
C VAL A 52 -20.30 7.36 -9.51
N ASP A 53 -19.81 7.85 -10.65
CA ASP A 53 -18.40 7.77 -11.00
C ASP A 53 -17.75 9.14 -10.97
N ILE A 54 -16.49 9.20 -10.58
CA ILE A 54 -15.70 10.44 -10.59
C ILE A 54 -14.45 10.22 -11.44
N THR A 55 -14.25 11.11 -12.41
CA THR A 55 -13.02 11.15 -13.21
C THR A 55 -12.16 12.29 -12.70
N ILE A 56 -10.93 11.98 -12.28
CA ILE A 56 -9.93 12.97 -11.88
C ILE A 56 -9.00 13.21 -13.07
N LEU A 57 -8.84 14.48 -13.42
CA LEU A 57 -7.92 14.94 -14.46
C LEU A 57 -6.75 15.68 -13.78
N ARG A 58 -5.54 15.14 -13.92
CA ARG A 58 -4.31 15.81 -13.46
C ARG A 58 -3.58 16.39 -14.66
N VAL A 59 -3.41 17.71 -14.63
CA VAL A 59 -2.70 18.48 -15.65
C VAL A 59 -1.42 19.01 -15.02
N ASN A 60 -0.28 18.72 -15.63
CA ASN A 60 1.00 19.20 -15.15
C ASN A 60 1.17 20.69 -15.45
N ILE A 61 1.75 21.41 -14.49
CA ILE A 61 2.03 22.83 -14.60
C ILE A 61 3.55 23.02 -14.56
N ASN A 62 4.07 23.95 -15.36
CA ASN A 62 5.48 24.31 -15.32
C ASN A 62 5.84 24.98 -13.99
N GLU A 63 6.92 24.49 -13.39
CA GLU A 63 7.42 24.95 -12.09
C GLU A 63 7.74 26.46 -12.09
N VAL A 64 8.37 26.95 -13.17
CA VAL A 64 8.88 28.34 -13.25
C VAL A 64 7.84 29.35 -13.74
N THR A 65 7.00 28.96 -14.71
CA THR A 65 6.08 29.90 -15.39
C THR A 65 4.65 29.80 -14.88
N GLY A 66 4.29 28.76 -14.13
CA GLY A 66 2.91 28.51 -13.69
C GLY A 66 1.94 28.20 -14.85
N THR A 67 2.44 28.06 -16.08
CA THR A 67 1.62 27.73 -17.25
C THR A 67 1.42 26.23 -17.36
N VAL A 68 0.28 25.81 -17.89
CA VAL A 68 0.02 24.39 -18.20
C VAL A 68 1.13 23.86 -19.12
N ASN A 69 1.74 22.75 -18.71
CA ASN A 69 2.74 22.06 -19.50
C ASN A 69 2.03 21.09 -20.45
N THR A 70 1.90 21.47 -21.72
CA THR A 70 1.26 20.66 -22.76
C THR A 70 2.14 19.52 -23.29
N ALA A 71 3.43 19.48 -22.93
CA ALA A 71 4.34 18.43 -23.37
C ALA A 71 4.15 17.12 -22.59
N LEU A 72 3.59 17.17 -21.38
CA LEU A 72 3.28 15.99 -20.58
C LEU A 72 1.82 15.57 -20.77
N PRO A 73 1.52 14.27 -20.90
CA PRO A 73 0.16 13.79 -21.09
C PRO A 73 -0.70 14.11 -19.85
N VAL A 74 -1.95 14.50 -20.09
CA VAL A 74 -2.97 14.64 -19.05
C VAL A 74 -3.29 13.26 -18.50
N GLN A 75 -3.14 13.07 -17.19
CA GLN A 75 -3.52 11.84 -16.54
C GLN A 75 -5.01 11.89 -16.23
N SER A 76 -5.75 10.88 -16.69
CA SER A 76 -7.19 10.75 -16.46
C SER A 76 -7.45 9.38 -15.86
N GLU A 77 -8.02 9.36 -14.67
CA GLU A 77 -8.42 8.12 -13.99
C GLU A 77 -9.87 8.22 -13.53
N ARG A 78 -10.64 7.16 -13.79
CA ARG A 78 -12.06 7.07 -13.45
C ARG A 78 -12.26 6.09 -12.31
N TYR A 79 -12.93 6.56 -11.27
CA TYR A 79 -13.21 5.82 -10.05
C TYR A 79 -14.70 5.60 -9.89
N THR A 80 -15.07 4.50 -9.24
CA THR A 80 -16.39 4.36 -8.62
C THR A 80 -16.37 5.16 -7.32
N ALA A 81 -17.34 6.05 -7.13
CA ALA A 81 -17.39 6.95 -5.99
C ALA A 81 -18.51 6.56 -5.04
N THR A 82 -18.20 6.49 -3.75
CA THR A 82 -19.18 6.30 -2.68
C THR A 82 -19.21 7.55 -1.81
N LEU A 83 -20.41 8.08 -1.59
CA LEU A 83 -20.59 9.26 -0.75
C LEU A 83 -20.22 8.93 0.71
N ILE A 84 -19.32 9.72 1.30
CA ILE A 84 -19.02 9.63 2.74
C ILE A 84 -20.07 10.47 3.45
N ASP A 85 -20.84 9.82 4.33
CA ASP A 85 -22.11 10.30 4.86
C ASP A 85 -22.06 11.77 5.35
N THR A 86 -22.78 12.61 4.63
CA THR A 86 -23.24 13.92 5.08
C THR A 86 -24.76 13.80 4.99
N GLY A 87 -25.45 13.97 6.11
CA GLY A 87 -26.87 13.65 6.26
C GLY A 87 -27.78 14.22 5.18
N ASN A 88 -29.02 13.72 5.11
CA ASN A 88 -29.91 14.02 3.99
C ASN A 88 -30.31 15.50 3.98
N PRO A 89 -29.83 16.31 3.02
CA PRO A 89 -30.10 17.76 3.00
C PRO A 89 -31.60 18.06 2.80
N ILE A 90 -32.35 17.14 2.19
CA ILE A 90 -33.80 17.29 1.95
C ILE A 90 -34.59 17.07 3.25
N ILE A 91 -34.10 16.21 4.15
CA ILE A 91 -34.78 15.90 5.42
C ILE A 91 -34.35 16.88 6.52
N GLU A 92 -33.09 17.33 6.51
CA GLU A 92 -32.57 18.30 7.48
C GLU A 92 -33.09 19.73 7.24
N GLY A 93 -33.53 20.03 6.00
CA GLY A 93 -34.16 21.28 5.63
C GLY A 93 -35.61 21.41 6.11
N ASN A 94 -35.82 21.66 7.41
CA ASN A 94 -37.14 21.93 8.01
C ASN A 94 -37.85 23.22 7.52
N GLY A 95 -37.40 23.85 6.43
CA GLY A 95 -37.94 25.13 5.94
C GLY A 95 -37.91 25.35 4.42
N SER A 96 -37.51 24.36 3.61
CA SER A 96 -37.49 24.52 2.15
C SER A 96 -38.71 23.87 1.51
N ASN A 97 -39.82 24.60 1.47
CA ASN A 97 -40.89 24.34 0.50
C ASN A 97 -40.25 24.35 -0.90
N THR A 98 -40.07 23.16 -1.50
CA THR A 98 -39.56 22.87 -2.85
C THR A 98 -38.88 24.04 -3.58
N ALA A 99 -37.72 24.47 -3.09
CA ALA A 99 -36.89 25.39 -3.86
C ALA A 99 -36.47 24.68 -5.16
N THR A 100 -36.66 25.35 -6.29
CA THR A 100 -36.20 24.84 -7.59
C THR A 100 -34.69 24.63 -7.56
N LYS A 101 -34.19 23.73 -8.41
CA LYS A 101 -32.75 23.44 -8.52
C LYS A 101 -31.92 24.72 -8.63
N GLU A 102 -32.36 25.65 -9.49
CA GLU A 102 -31.71 26.94 -9.73
C GLU A 102 -31.68 27.82 -8.48
N SER A 103 -32.76 27.85 -7.69
CA SER A 103 -32.79 28.60 -6.43
C SER A 103 -31.79 28.04 -5.42
N LEU A 104 -31.66 26.72 -5.33
CA LEU A 104 -30.72 26.05 -4.43
C LEU A 104 -29.26 26.19 -4.90
N ASP A 105 -29.04 26.17 -6.21
CA ASP A 105 -27.71 26.36 -6.80
C ASP A 105 -27.16 27.77 -6.55
N LEU A 106 -28.03 28.78 -6.45
CA LEU A 106 -27.64 30.17 -6.17
C LEU A 106 -27.44 30.47 -4.67
N THR A 107 -28.08 29.71 -3.78
CA THR A 107 -28.16 30.04 -2.35
C THR A 107 -27.18 29.26 -1.49
N THR A 108 -26.83 28.03 -1.88
CA THR A 108 -26.04 27.14 -1.04
C THR A 108 -24.89 26.48 -1.81
N ILE A 109 -23.69 26.55 -1.24
CA ILE A 109 -22.54 25.75 -1.64
C ILE A 109 -22.32 24.71 -0.55
N THR A 110 -22.25 23.44 -0.93
CA THR A 110 -22.04 22.32 -0.01
C THR A 110 -20.72 21.65 -0.30
N GLU A 111 -19.91 21.44 0.74
CA GLU A 111 -18.71 20.63 0.66
C GLU A 111 -19.07 19.17 0.89
N VAL A 112 -18.75 18.32 -0.08
CA VAL A 112 -19.14 16.91 -0.07
C VAL A 112 -17.91 16.05 -0.31
N SER A 113 -17.74 15.03 0.53
CA SER A 113 -16.62 14.09 0.43
C SER A 113 -17.05 12.75 -0.15
N PHE A 114 -16.26 12.25 -1.09
CA PHE A 114 -16.46 10.94 -1.73
C PHE A 114 -15.24 10.06 -1.49
N GLN A 115 -15.49 8.81 -1.11
CA GLN A 115 -14.50 7.76 -1.17
C GLN A 115 -14.43 7.23 -2.60
N LEU A 116 -13.23 7.19 -3.17
CA LEU A 116 -12.97 6.75 -4.53
C LEU A 116 -12.33 5.37 -4.51
N VAL A 117 -12.87 4.46 -5.33
CA VAL A 117 -12.35 3.10 -5.51
C VAL A 117 -12.03 2.90 -6.98
N ASN A 118 -10.86 2.33 -7.27
CA ASN A 118 -10.48 2.00 -8.65
C ASN A 118 -11.46 0.94 -9.21
N LYS A 119 -12.00 1.19 -10.40
CA LYS A 119 -13.00 0.32 -11.05
C LYS A 119 -12.52 -1.11 -11.29
N SER A 120 -11.23 -1.28 -11.62
CA SER A 120 -10.66 -2.60 -11.82
C SER A 120 -10.66 -3.41 -10.53
N LEU A 121 -10.38 -2.74 -9.39
CA LEU A 121 -10.39 -3.36 -8.07
C LEU A 121 -11.79 -3.80 -7.67
N GLU A 122 -12.80 -2.96 -7.89
CA GLU A 122 -14.20 -3.29 -7.60
C GLU A 122 -14.64 -4.58 -8.31
N GLN A 123 -14.35 -4.70 -9.61
CA GLN A 123 -14.62 -5.92 -10.37
C GLN A 123 -13.83 -7.12 -9.84
N MET A 124 -12.55 -6.95 -9.53
CA MET A 124 -11.69 -8.03 -8.99
C MET A 124 -12.16 -8.55 -7.62
N ARG A 125 -12.74 -7.69 -6.77
CA ARG A 125 -13.27 -8.10 -5.46
C ARG A 125 -14.46 -9.06 -5.57
N MET A 126 -15.16 -9.07 -6.71
CA MET A 126 -16.28 -9.97 -6.96
C MET A 126 -15.84 -11.36 -7.44
N ILE A 127 -14.61 -11.49 -7.97
CA ILE A 127 -14.09 -12.75 -8.49
C ILE A 127 -13.71 -13.70 -7.35
N SER A 128 -14.17 -14.94 -7.46
CA SER A 128 -13.80 -16.03 -6.58
C SER A 128 -12.99 -17.07 -7.36
N VAL A 129 -11.96 -17.62 -6.74
CA VAL A 129 -11.04 -18.62 -7.30
C VAL A 129 -10.99 -19.87 -6.41
N GLY A 130 -10.55 -20.97 -7.01
CA GLY A 130 -10.34 -22.24 -6.32
C GLY A 130 -9.68 -23.24 -7.25
N GLY A 131 -8.90 -24.16 -6.69
CA GLY A 131 -8.18 -25.15 -7.48
C GLY A 131 -7.09 -25.87 -6.71
N ILE A 132 -6.62 -26.97 -7.28
CA ILE A 132 -5.49 -27.75 -6.76
C ILE A 132 -4.39 -27.72 -7.81
N TYR A 133 -3.24 -27.17 -7.44
CA TYR A 133 -2.07 -27.05 -8.29
C TYR A 133 -1.01 -28.04 -7.81
N ARG A 134 -0.44 -28.82 -8.72
CA ARG A 134 0.49 -29.91 -8.37
C ARG A 134 1.91 -29.59 -8.80
N ASN A 135 2.89 -30.02 -8.01
CA ASN A 135 4.32 -29.93 -8.32
C ASN A 135 4.78 -28.53 -8.80
N THR A 136 4.29 -27.48 -8.14
CA THR A 136 4.50 -26.09 -8.56
C THR A 136 4.89 -25.26 -7.34
N PRO A 137 5.82 -24.29 -7.44
CA PRO A 137 6.09 -23.36 -6.37
C PRO A 137 4.91 -22.39 -6.16
N ALA A 138 4.67 -22.02 -4.90
CA ALA A 138 3.52 -21.18 -4.50
C ALA A 138 3.43 -19.85 -5.27
N VAL A 139 4.57 -19.23 -5.57
CA VAL A 139 4.65 -17.96 -6.30
C VAL A 139 4.15 -18.05 -7.74
N GLU A 140 4.40 -19.17 -8.42
CA GLU A 140 3.96 -19.38 -9.80
C GLU A 140 2.45 -19.60 -9.87
N VAL A 141 1.88 -20.24 -8.85
CA VAL A 141 0.42 -20.37 -8.71
C VAL A 141 -0.22 -18.99 -8.62
N ILE A 142 0.32 -18.09 -7.78
CA ILE A 142 -0.19 -16.72 -7.68
C ILE A 142 -0.12 -16.03 -9.04
N ARG A 143 1.07 -16.04 -9.67
CA ARG A 143 1.27 -15.40 -10.97
C ARG A 143 0.27 -15.92 -12.01
N CYS A 144 0.10 -17.24 -12.11
CA CYS A 144 -0.77 -17.87 -13.08
C CYS A 144 -2.25 -17.53 -12.82
N VAL A 145 -2.74 -17.75 -11.60
CA VAL A 145 -4.15 -17.55 -11.25
C VAL A 145 -4.55 -16.09 -11.36
N MET A 146 -3.75 -15.18 -10.79
CA MET A 146 -4.03 -13.75 -10.87
C MET A 146 -4.00 -13.27 -12.32
N THR A 147 -2.97 -13.60 -13.10
CA THR A 147 -2.88 -13.19 -14.50
C THR A 147 -4.06 -13.70 -15.32
N ASN A 148 -4.52 -14.93 -15.08
CA ASN A 148 -5.64 -15.51 -15.81
C ASN A 148 -6.98 -14.82 -15.49
N GLU A 149 -7.25 -14.56 -14.21
CA GLU A 149 -8.49 -13.89 -13.80
C GLU A 149 -8.48 -12.39 -14.16
N MET A 150 -7.34 -11.72 -14.04
CA MET A 150 -7.16 -10.32 -14.42
C MET A 150 -7.45 -10.07 -15.91
N ARG A 151 -7.13 -11.02 -16.79
CA ARG A 151 -7.45 -10.91 -18.23
C ARG A 151 -8.94 -10.82 -18.53
N LYS A 152 -9.80 -11.25 -17.60
CA LYS A 152 -11.26 -11.21 -17.75
C LYS A 152 -11.84 -9.85 -17.33
N VAL A 153 -11.08 -9.04 -16.60
CA VAL A 153 -11.52 -7.72 -16.11
C VAL A 153 -11.38 -6.69 -17.22
N VAL A 154 -12.50 -6.06 -17.56
CA VAL A 154 -12.57 -5.03 -18.60
C VAL A 154 -13.22 -3.79 -18.02
N VAL A 155 -12.49 -2.69 -18.02
CA VAL A 155 -12.95 -1.38 -17.55
C VAL A 155 -12.94 -0.43 -18.75
N ASP A 156 -14.11 0.15 -19.06
CA ASP A 156 -14.27 1.13 -20.14
C ASP A 156 -13.68 0.66 -21.50
N GLY A 157 -13.84 -0.63 -21.81
CA GLY A 157 -13.33 -1.25 -23.05
C GLY A 157 -11.83 -1.53 -23.07
N LYS A 158 -11.10 -1.16 -22.02
CA LYS A 158 -9.67 -1.48 -21.84
C LYS A 158 -9.49 -2.62 -20.84
N ARG A 159 -8.56 -3.52 -21.15
CA ARG A 159 -8.15 -4.59 -20.22
C ARG A 159 -7.27 -3.96 -19.14
N LEU A 160 -7.82 -3.87 -17.94
CA LEU A 160 -7.13 -3.42 -16.74
C LEU A 160 -7.52 -4.41 -15.65
N PRO A 161 -6.58 -5.12 -15.03
CA PRO A 161 -5.17 -4.75 -14.84
C PRO A 161 -4.16 -5.50 -15.75
N ILE A 162 -2.96 -4.94 -15.90
CA ILE A 162 -1.96 -5.32 -16.92
C ILE A 162 -1.19 -6.59 -16.53
N GLY A 163 -0.86 -6.77 -15.24
CA GLY A 163 -0.10 -7.94 -14.79
C GLY A 163 0.29 -7.95 -13.31
N VAL A 164 1.08 -8.96 -12.94
CA VAL A 164 1.59 -9.16 -11.58
C VAL A 164 3.11 -8.98 -11.60
N ASP A 165 3.60 -8.01 -10.83
CA ASP A 165 5.03 -7.78 -10.59
C ASP A 165 5.43 -8.44 -9.27
N ILE A 166 6.40 -9.36 -9.34
CA ILE A 166 6.83 -10.15 -8.18
C ILE A 166 8.31 -9.86 -7.97
N ILE A 167 8.63 -9.34 -6.79
CA ILE A 167 9.99 -9.03 -6.42
C ILE A 167 10.78 -10.31 -6.12
N GLU A 168 12.05 -10.35 -6.51
CA GLU A 168 12.93 -11.49 -6.24
C GLU A 168 13.13 -11.76 -4.73
N GLY A 169 13.66 -12.94 -4.39
CA GLY A 169 13.85 -13.37 -2.99
C GLY A 169 12.71 -14.24 -2.44
N PHE A 170 11.81 -14.72 -3.31
CA PHE A 170 10.73 -15.62 -2.95
C PHE A 170 11.22 -17.06 -2.76
N ASN A 171 10.45 -17.83 -2.00
CA ASN A 171 10.65 -19.27 -1.82
C ASN A 171 10.38 -20.04 -3.13
N SER A 172 11.40 -20.73 -3.63
CA SER A 172 11.34 -21.54 -4.86
C SER A 172 11.07 -23.02 -4.60
N THR A 173 10.83 -23.45 -3.35
CA THR A 173 10.53 -24.85 -3.04
C THR A 173 9.26 -25.31 -3.74
N LYS A 174 9.37 -26.37 -4.55
CA LYS A 174 8.22 -27.01 -5.19
C LYS A 174 7.42 -27.78 -4.14
N ARG A 175 6.10 -27.65 -4.20
CA ARG A 175 5.18 -28.41 -3.35
C ARG A 175 4.40 -29.41 -4.19
N ASP A 176 4.16 -30.59 -3.60
CA ASP A 176 3.37 -31.64 -4.22
C ASP A 176 1.96 -31.15 -4.55
N HIS A 177 1.35 -30.42 -3.61
CA HIS A 177 0.03 -29.82 -3.74
C HIS A 177 -0.02 -28.41 -3.14
N VAL A 178 -0.56 -27.45 -3.90
CA VAL A 178 -1.03 -26.15 -3.43
C VAL A 178 -2.55 -26.14 -3.60
N ILE A 179 -3.26 -26.19 -2.48
CA ILE A 179 -4.72 -26.32 -2.44
C ILE A 179 -5.31 -24.95 -2.12
N ILE A 180 -6.13 -24.42 -3.01
CA ILE A 180 -6.90 -23.20 -2.81
C ILE A 180 -8.37 -23.59 -2.71
N PRO A 181 -9.02 -23.36 -1.55
CA PRO A 181 -10.44 -23.65 -1.37
C PRO A 181 -11.30 -22.92 -2.39
N GLN A 182 -12.38 -23.57 -2.84
CA GLN A 182 -13.37 -22.95 -3.69
C GLN A 182 -14.03 -21.76 -2.97
N GLY A 183 -14.25 -20.66 -3.69
CA GLY A 183 -14.85 -19.45 -3.13
C GLY A 183 -13.84 -18.47 -2.50
N THR A 184 -12.54 -18.76 -2.56
CA THR A 184 -11.50 -17.81 -2.10
C THR A 184 -11.54 -16.56 -2.96
N LYS A 185 -11.69 -15.37 -2.36
CA LYS A 185 -11.69 -14.12 -3.12
C LYS A 185 -10.33 -13.90 -3.79
N LEU A 186 -10.33 -13.46 -5.05
CA LEU A 186 -9.10 -13.24 -5.82
C LEU A 186 -8.11 -12.32 -5.09
N VAL A 187 -8.62 -11.25 -4.49
CA VAL A 187 -7.82 -10.29 -3.71
C VAL A 187 -7.12 -10.93 -2.51
N LYS A 188 -7.73 -11.93 -1.86
CA LYS A 188 -7.16 -12.62 -0.69
C LYS A 188 -6.26 -13.80 -1.06
N LEU A 189 -6.15 -14.14 -2.34
CA LEU A 189 -5.38 -15.29 -2.81
C LEU A 189 -3.90 -15.22 -2.40
N PRO A 190 -3.17 -14.10 -2.58
CA PRO A 190 -1.75 -14.05 -2.26
C PRO A 190 -1.48 -14.27 -0.77
N GLU A 191 -2.30 -13.64 0.09
CA GLU A 191 -2.25 -13.80 1.54
C GLU A 191 -2.52 -15.24 1.97
N TYR A 192 -3.57 -15.85 1.42
CA TYR A 192 -3.91 -17.24 1.72
C TYR A 192 -2.76 -18.19 1.40
N ILE A 193 -2.14 -18.02 0.23
CA ILE A 193 -1.00 -18.85 -0.19
C ILE A 193 0.22 -18.61 0.71
N HIS A 194 0.47 -17.36 1.10
CA HIS A 194 1.56 -17.03 2.03
C HIS A 194 1.34 -17.69 3.40
N GLN A 195 0.13 -17.66 3.95
CA GLN A 195 -0.15 -18.18 5.30
C GLN A 195 -0.30 -19.71 5.32
N ASN A 196 -0.99 -20.30 4.33
CA ASN A 196 -1.44 -21.70 4.41
C ASN A 196 -0.69 -22.62 3.45
N CYS A 197 -0.19 -22.09 2.33
CA CYS A 197 0.53 -22.88 1.33
C CYS A 197 2.04 -22.69 1.42
N GLY A 198 2.50 -22.49 2.67
CA GLY A 198 3.88 -22.60 3.13
C GLY A 198 4.84 -21.49 2.71
N GLY A 199 4.31 -20.28 2.54
CA GLY A 199 5.06 -19.04 2.60
C GLY A 199 5.90 -18.71 1.36
N ILE A 200 6.08 -17.41 1.15
CA ILE A 200 6.72 -16.83 -0.03
C ILE A 200 7.97 -16.07 0.38
N TYR A 201 7.84 -15.06 1.24
CA TYR A 201 8.97 -14.31 1.79
C TYR A 201 9.13 -14.55 3.29
N SER A 202 10.35 -14.48 3.78
CA SER A 202 10.69 -14.61 5.20
C SER A 202 10.81 -13.27 5.91
N SER A 203 10.89 -12.17 5.16
CA SER A 203 11.10 -10.80 5.61
C SER A 203 9.82 -9.96 5.47
N GLY A 204 8.66 -10.53 5.77
CA GLY A 204 7.37 -9.89 5.56
C GLY A 204 6.80 -10.19 4.18
N PHE A 205 5.47 -10.16 4.06
CA PHE A 205 4.76 -10.37 2.81
C PHE A 205 3.75 -9.26 2.62
N GLY A 206 3.95 -8.47 1.56
CA GLY A 206 3.04 -7.43 1.12
C GLY A 206 2.56 -7.72 -0.29
N TYR A 207 1.30 -7.39 -0.55
CA TYR A 207 0.72 -7.44 -1.88
C TYR A 207 -0.20 -6.24 -2.07
N TYR A 208 -0.07 -5.55 -3.21
CA TYR A 208 -0.73 -4.27 -3.38
C TYR A 208 -1.03 -3.96 -4.84
N LEU A 209 -2.23 -3.48 -5.14
CA LEU A 209 -2.61 -3.03 -6.47
C LEU A 209 -2.23 -1.56 -6.64
N TYR A 210 -1.30 -1.28 -7.55
CA TYR A 210 -0.85 0.07 -7.86
C TYR A 210 -0.62 0.23 -9.37
N ASN A 211 -1.10 1.33 -9.97
CA ASN A 211 -0.98 1.60 -11.41
C ASN A 211 -1.31 0.38 -12.29
N ASP A 212 -2.47 -0.23 -12.06
CA ASP A 212 -2.97 -1.40 -12.79
C ASP A 212 -2.07 -2.65 -12.73
N HIS A 213 -1.15 -2.73 -11.78
CA HIS A 213 -0.30 -3.90 -11.52
C HIS A 213 -0.44 -4.38 -10.08
N TRP A 214 -0.47 -5.70 -9.90
CA TRP A 214 -0.34 -6.30 -8.57
C TRP A 214 1.13 -6.45 -8.23
N TYR A 215 1.58 -5.73 -7.22
CA TYR A 215 2.91 -5.87 -6.66
C TYR A 215 2.89 -6.92 -5.56
N ILE A 216 3.87 -7.82 -5.57
CA ILE A 216 4.11 -8.80 -4.50
C ILE A 216 5.56 -8.63 -4.05
N TYR A 217 5.76 -8.32 -2.76
CA TYR A 217 7.06 -7.87 -2.26
C TYR A 217 7.30 -8.24 -0.79
N PRO A 218 8.59 -8.27 -0.37
CA PRO A 218 8.95 -8.34 1.04
C PRO A 218 8.88 -6.95 1.69
N CYS A 219 8.15 -6.83 2.80
CA CYS A 219 7.94 -5.55 3.51
C CYS A 219 9.15 -5.07 4.31
N TYR A 220 9.98 -6.00 4.82
CA TYR A 220 11.02 -5.71 5.82
C TYR A 220 12.44 -6.03 5.35
N ASP A 221 12.66 -6.25 4.04
CA ASP A 221 14.00 -6.54 3.51
C ASP A 221 14.77 -5.26 3.15
N SER A 222 15.58 -4.78 4.09
CA SER A 222 16.45 -3.61 3.92
C SER A 222 17.68 -3.86 3.04
N THR A 223 18.00 -5.10 2.68
CA THR A 223 19.21 -5.43 1.88
C THR A 223 19.05 -5.18 0.37
N ARG A 224 17.82 -4.85 -0.05
CA ARG A 224 17.45 -4.76 -1.47
C ARG A 224 17.93 -3.50 -2.18
N PHE A 225 18.30 -2.46 -1.44
CA PHE A 225 18.66 -1.17 -2.03
C PHE A 225 19.76 -1.28 -3.08
N ASN A 226 20.79 -2.10 -2.85
CA ASN A 226 21.90 -2.26 -3.79
C ASN A 226 21.64 -3.29 -4.91
N LYS A 227 20.52 -4.02 -4.85
CA LYS A 227 20.18 -5.10 -5.80
C LYS A 227 19.17 -4.66 -6.85
N VAL A 228 18.34 -3.68 -6.52
CA VAL A 228 17.19 -3.26 -7.34
C VAL A 228 17.51 -1.97 -8.09
N GLN A 229 17.02 -1.84 -9.31
CA GLN A 229 17.27 -0.66 -10.14
C GLN A 229 16.44 0.56 -9.71
N LYS A 230 15.21 0.34 -9.21
CA LYS A 230 14.33 1.39 -8.72
C LYS A 230 14.59 1.64 -7.23
N THR A 231 15.11 2.80 -6.89
CA THR A 231 15.49 3.16 -5.51
C THR A 231 15.15 4.60 -5.18
N LEU A 232 14.92 4.86 -3.89
CA LEU A 232 14.66 6.18 -3.35
C LEU A 232 15.78 6.59 -2.40
N THR A 233 16.43 7.72 -2.65
CA THR A 233 17.37 8.34 -1.71
C THR A 233 16.70 9.55 -1.07
N VAL A 234 16.63 9.57 0.24
CA VAL A 234 16.04 10.65 1.03
C VAL A 234 17.16 11.39 1.72
N ILE A 235 17.26 12.69 1.50
CA ILE A 235 18.19 13.56 2.22
C ILE A 235 17.37 14.27 3.29
N ASN A 236 17.64 13.98 4.56
CA ASN A 236 17.03 14.68 5.68
C ASN A 236 17.71 16.05 5.83
N VAL A 237 16.93 17.11 5.63
CA VAL A 237 17.42 18.49 5.68
C VAL A 237 16.75 19.20 6.86
N PRO A 238 17.49 19.97 7.68
CA PRO A 238 16.88 20.71 8.79
C PRO A 238 15.79 21.66 8.28
N ARG A 239 14.60 21.58 8.89
CA ARG A 239 13.39 22.35 8.51
C ARG A 239 13.65 23.85 8.31
N ASN A 240 14.52 24.43 9.13
CA ASN A 240 14.79 25.87 9.13
C ASN A 240 15.72 26.34 8.00
N LYS A 241 16.42 25.44 7.30
CA LYS A 241 17.37 25.85 6.27
C LYS A 241 16.72 26.09 4.91
N PHE A 242 15.61 25.44 4.62
CA PHE A 242 15.04 25.39 3.28
C PHE A 242 13.50 25.31 3.31
N THR A 243 12.86 26.43 3.66
CA THR A 243 11.40 26.53 3.67
C THR A 243 10.86 26.88 2.29
N GLY A 244 9.85 26.15 1.80
CA GLY A 244 9.10 26.53 0.60
C GLY A 244 9.81 26.33 -0.74
N ILE A 245 10.75 25.39 -0.82
CA ILE A 245 11.39 25.02 -2.11
C ILE A 245 10.32 24.47 -3.06
N GLU A 246 10.25 25.04 -4.28
CA GLU A 246 9.26 24.62 -5.29
C GLU A 246 9.51 23.21 -5.83
N LYS A 247 10.78 22.80 -5.94
CA LYS A 247 11.18 21.45 -6.38
C LYS A 247 12.05 20.75 -5.34
N THR A 248 11.49 19.73 -4.69
CA THR A 248 12.14 18.95 -3.62
C THR A 248 12.64 17.59 -4.09
N PHE A 249 12.61 17.30 -5.39
CA PHE A 249 13.01 16.00 -5.92
C PHE A 249 13.74 16.08 -7.27
N ARG A 250 14.52 15.04 -7.53
CA ARG A 250 15.20 14.80 -8.78
C ARG A 250 15.03 13.34 -9.17
N VAL A 251 14.53 13.11 -10.38
CA VAL A 251 14.36 11.77 -10.96
C VAL A 251 15.48 11.56 -11.98
N ASP A 252 16.43 10.70 -11.66
CA ASP A 252 17.49 10.28 -12.58
C ASP A 252 17.19 8.84 -13.04
N GLY A 253 16.37 8.71 -14.07
CA GLY A 253 15.94 7.41 -14.60
C GLY A 253 15.15 6.60 -13.57
N LYS A 254 15.77 5.55 -12.99
CA LYS A 254 15.13 4.66 -11.99
C LYS A 254 15.47 5.03 -10.55
N THR A 255 16.44 5.91 -10.34
CA THR A 255 16.82 6.40 -9.02
C THR A 255 16.17 7.76 -8.77
N THR A 256 15.46 7.92 -7.65
CA THR A 256 14.92 9.22 -7.25
C THR A 256 15.64 9.72 -6.01
N VAL A 257 16.03 10.99 -6.02
CA VAL A 257 16.52 11.69 -4.84
C VAL A 257 15.45 12.69 -4.39
N ILE A 258 15.06 12.62 -3.11
CA ILE A 258 14.12 13.57 -2.49
C ILE A 258 14.77 14.28 -1.31
N LEU A 259 14.35 15.53 -1.11
CA LEU A 259 14.68 16.34 0.05
C LEU A 259 13.50 16.27 1.03
N ALA A 260 13.74 15.67 2.20
CA ALA A 260 12.79 15.74 3.30
C ALA A 260 13.00 17.08 4.03
N THR A 261 12.15 18.06 3.72
CA THR A 261 12.19 19.42 4.28
C THR A 261 11.29 19.60 5.50
N GLY A 262 10.35 18.68 5.73
CA GLY A 262 9.39 18.76 6.82
C GLY A 262 9.85 18.08 8.11
N GLU A 263 8.89 17.66 8.94
CA GLU A 263 9.15 16.96 10.19
C GLU A 263 9.60 15.52 9.93
N VAL A 264 10.62 15.08 10.66
CA VAL A 264 11.07 13.68 10.69
C VAL A 264 10.80 13.12 12.08
N ARG A 265 10.06 12.03 12.15
CA ARG A 265 9.77 11.28 13.39
C ARG A 265 10.45 9.92 13.31
N TYR A 266 11.19 9.59 14.35
CA TYR A 266 11.81 8.28 14.51
C TYR A 266 11.26 7.66 15.79
N ALA A 267 10.61 6.50 15.65
CA ALA A 267 10.11 5.74 16.78
C ALA A 267 10.96 4.47 16.92
N ASP A 268 11.82 4.43 17.94
CA ASP A 268 12.56 3.23 18.31
C ASP A 268 11.79 2.42 19.35
N ASN A 269 11.12 1.37 18.89
CA ASN A 269 10.36 0.46 19.75
C ASN A 269 10.93 -0.96 19.72
N THR A 270 12.11 -1.16 19.12
CA THR A 270 12.70 -2.50 18.92
C THR A 270 12.85 -3.27 20.23
N GLU A 271 13.37 -2.65 21.29
CA GLU A 271 13.57 -3.35 22.56
C GLU A 271 12.25 -3.77 23.21
N VAL A 272 11.25 -2.88 23.23
CA VAL A 272 9.92 -3.17 23.76
C VAL A 272 9.24 -4.27 22.94
N GLN A 273 9.37 -4.23 21.61
CA GLN A 273 8.83 -5.26 20.74
C GLN A 273 9.53 -6.60 20.92
N GLN A 274 10.86 -6.63 21.09
CA GLN A 274 11.60 -7.87 21.37
C GLN A 274 11.28 -8.44 22.76
N LEU A 275 10.99 -7.58 23.75
CA LEU A 275 10.54 -8.01 25.07
C LEU A 275 9.13 -8.60 25.04
N ASN A 276 8.21 -8.01 24.28
CA ASN A 276 6.82 -8.46 24.23
C ASN A 276 6.61 -9.63 23.24
N PHE A 277 7.16 -9.53 22.03
CA PHE A 277 6.96 -10.49 20.94
C PHE A 277 8.12 -11.47 20.73
N GLY A 278 9.23 -11.28 21.45
CA GLY A 278 10.42 -12.13 21.36
C GLY A 278 11.39 -11.73 20.26
N ASN A 279 12.64 -12.14 20.43
CA ASN A 279 13.71 -12.02 19.43
C ASN A 279 14.10 -13.37 18.80
N GLY A 280 13.43 -14.44 19.22
CA GLY A 280 13.53 -15.75 18.60
C GLY A 280 12.20 -16.49 18.63
N LEU A 281 12.14 -17.53 17.81
CA LEU A 281 10.95 -18.36 17.60
C LEU A 281 11.33 -19.83 17.69
N ARG A 282 10.46 -20.63 18.30
CA ARG A 282 10.50 -22.09 18.25
C ARG A 282 9.17 -22.69 17.78
N PHE A 283 9.23 -23.69 16.90
CA PHE A 283 8.09 -24.52 16.52
C PHE A 283 8.55 -25.90 16.03
N ALA A 284 7.64 -26.88 16.09
CA ALA A 284 7.85 -28.22 15.56
C ALA A 284 7.62 -28.24 14.05
N ALA A 285 8.59 -28.74 13.28
CA ALA A 285 8.54 -28.78 11.82
C ALA A 285 7.63 -29.92 11.34
N ALA A 286 6.40 -29.61 10.95
CA ALA A 286 5.40 -30.63 10.58
C ALA A 286 5.89 -31.59 9.48
N ASP A 287 6.65 -31.09 8.50
CA ASP A 287 7.21 -31.90 7.42
C ASP A 287 8.15 -33.00 7.92
N ASN A 288 8.94 -32.71 8.97
CA ASN A 288 9.87 -33.67 9.56
C ASN A 288 9.12 -34.71 10.38
N PHE A 289 8.04 -34.34 11.08
CA PHE A 289 7.17 -35.31 11.76
C PHE A 289 6.53 -36.31 10.79
N MET A 290 6.17 -35.88 9.59
CA MET A 290 5.50 -36.74 8.61
C MET A 290 6.45 -37.58 7.76
N LYS A 291 7.65 -37.07 7.44
CA LYS A 291 8.58 -37.74 6.52
C LYS A 291 9.80 -38.37 7.20
N ASN A 292 10.42 -37.69 8.16
CA ASN A 292 11.74 -38.03 8.69
C ASN A 292 11.86 -37.80 10.21
N PHE A 293 10.88 -38.28 10.98
CA PHE A 293 10.80 -37.97 12.42
C PHE A 293 11.92 -38.64 13.24
N SER A 294 12.33 -39.83 12.83
CA SER A 294 13.30 -40.64 13.56
C SER A 294 14.20 -41.39 12.60
N SER A 295 15.48 -41.52 12.95
CA SER A 295 16.40 -42.44 12.28
C SER A 295 16.49 -43.73 13.07
N THR A 296 16.28 -44.86 12.41
CA THR A 296 16.49 -46.19 13.01
C THR A 296 17.81 -46.75 12.51
N THR A 297 18.76 -46.96 13.41
CA THR A 297 20.06 -47.58 13.08
C THR A 297 20.40 -48.58 14.18
N GLY A 298 20.73 -49.81 13.80
CA GLY A 298 21.11 -50.86 14.76
C GLY A 298 20.02 -51.20 15.77
N ASN A 299 18.77 -51.34 15.32
CA ASN A 299 17.61 -51.69 16.15
C ASN A 299 17.32 -50.70 17.30
N LYS A 300 17.84 -49.47 17.20
CA LYS A 300 17.53 -48.34 18.08
C LYS A 300 16.96 -47.20 17.25
N THR A 301 15.85 -46.63 17.72
CA THR A 301 15.24 -45.44 17.14
C THR A 301 15.74 -44.22 17.89
N THR A 302 16.43 -43.33 17.19
CA THR A 302 16.89 -42.05 17.75
C THR A 302 16.03 -40.91 17.20
N VAL A 303 15.57 -40.06 18.10
CA VAL A 303 14.80 -38.85 17.78
C VAL A 303 15.63 -37.66 18.24
N ASN A 304 15.92 -36.75 17.32
CA ASN A 304 16.71 -35.55 17.62
C ASN A 304 15.82 -34.31 17.63
N ARG A 305 15.86 -33.54 18.72
CA ARG A 305 15.16 -32.25 18.81
C ARG A 305 15.64 -31.27 17.75
N GLY A 306 16.95 -31.20 17.49
CA GLY A 306 17.53 -30.26 16.54
C GLY A 306 17.13 -30.52 15.08
N SER A 307 16.68 -31.73 14.75
CA SER A 307 16.12 -32.03 13.42
C SER A 307 14.61 -31.81 13.35
N ASN A 308 13.88 -31.99 14.45
CA ASN A 308 12.42 -31.98 14.44
C ASN A 308 11.82 -30.62 14.82
N ASN A 309 12.59 -29.75 15.47
CA ASN A 309 12.19 -28.39 15.81
C ASN A 309 13.00 -27.37 15.03
N VAL A 310 12.33 -26.30 14.62
CA VAL A 310 12.97 -25.08 14.13
C VAL A 310 13.10 -24.13 15.30
N GLU A 311 14.33 -23.77 15.65
CA GLU A 311 14.66 -22.80 16.69
C GLU A 311 15.56 -21.73 16.07
N VAL A 312 15.04 -20.51 15.95
CA VAL A 312 15.77 -19.41 15.32
C VAL A 312 15.78 -18.22 16.25
N VAL A 313 16.98 -17.70 16.52
CA VAL A 313 17.19 -16.39 17.16
C VAL A 313 17.72 -15.47 16.08
N SER A 314 16.96 -14.43 15.76
CA SER A 314 17.29 -13.59 14.60
C SER A 314 18.06 -12.32 14.96
N SER A 315 18.01 -11.87 16.22
CA SER A 315 18.92 -10.85 16.75
C SER A 315 19.24 -11.18 18.20
N GLN A 316 20.52 -11.32 18.52
CA GLN A 316 20.93 -11.58 19.89
C GLN A 316 20.90 -10.27 20.67
N ARG A 317 20.23 -10.27 21.83
CA ARG A 317 20.19 -9.06 22.68
C ARG A 317 21.56 -8.79 23.28
N VAL A 318 21.90 -7.52 23.44
CA VAL A 318 23.16 -7.07 24.07
C VAL A 318 23.30 -7.63 25.50
N SER A 319 22.18 -7.82 26.19
CA SER A 319 22.12 -8.42 27.54
C SER A 319 22.34 -9.94 27.56
N GLY A 320 22.44 -10.61 26.41
CA GLY A 320 22.56 -12.07 26.29
C GLY A 320 21.26 -12.86 26.57
N ASN A 321 20.26 -12.24 27.20
CA ASN A 321 18.98 -12.86 27.53
C ASN A 321 18.01 -12.80 26.34
N ASN A 322 17.98 -13.86 25.54
CA ASN A 322 17.06 -13.99 24.42
C ASN A 322 15.68 -14.45 24.87
N ASN A 323 14.65 -13.75 24.41
CA ASN A 323 13.26 -14.10 24.62
C ASN A 323 12.75 -14.91 23.41
N VAL A 324 12.86 -16.24 23.51
CA VAL A 324 12.46 -17.18 22.45
C VAL A 324 11.06 -17.71 22.76
N HIS A 325 10.07 -17.25 22.00
CA HIS A 325 8.68 -17.70 22.18
C HIS A 325 8.37 -18.93 21.35
N MET A 326 7.45 -19.75 21.85
CA MET A 326 6.81 -20.77 21.02
C MET A 326 5.85 -20.08 20.05
N SER A 327 5.89 -20.44 18.77
CA SER A 327 4.92 -19.95 17.80
C SER A 327 3.50 -20.27 18.27
N SER A 328 2.54 -19.39 17.97
CA SER A 328 1.11 -19.66 18.15
C SER A 328 0.69 -20.94 17.42
N ASN A 329 1.34 -21.24 16.28
CA ASN A 329 1.21 -22.50 15.57
C ASN A 329 2.37 -23.40 15.97
N SER A 330 2.20 -24.13 17.08
CA SER A 330 3.25 -24.95 17.69
C SER A 330 3.81 -26.04 16.77
N ILE A 331 3.00 -26.55 15.84
CA ILE A 331 3.40 -27.49 14.79
C ILE A 331 3.05 -26.88 13.44
N ASN A 332 4.06 -26.59 12.61
CA ASN A 332 3.87 -25.91 11.33
C ASN A 332 4.96 -26.31 10.32
N SER A 333 4.63 -26.34 9.04
CA SER A 333 5.58 -26.49 7.92
C SER A 333 5.93 -25.13 7.27
N ASN A 334 5.21 -24.07 7.60
CA ASN A 334 5.41 -22.73 7.07
C ASN A 334 6.33 -21.86 7.94
N ALA A 335 7.65 -22.06 7.80
CA ALA A 335 8.64 -21.25 8.50
C ALA A 335 8.63 -19.77 8.06
N PHE A 336 8.32 -19.49 6.80
CA PHE A 336 8.42 -18.16 6.19
C PHE A 336 7.38 -17.17 6.76
N ALA A 337 6.15 -17.63 7.02
CA ALA A 337 5.14 -16.82 7.67
C ALA A 337 5.54 -16.43 9.11
N GLU A 338 6.17 -17.36 9.83
CA GLU A 338 6.62 -17.08 11.20
C GLU A 338 7.87 -16.19 11.24
N TYR A 339 8.81 -16.39 10.32
CA TYR A 339 9.95 -15.48 10.16
C TYR A 339 9.50 -14.07 9.79
N SER A 340 8.43 -13.93 9.00
CA SER A 340 7.88 -12.63 8.65
C SER A 340 7.34 -11.87 9.86
N LYS A 341 6.70 -12.57 10.81
CA LYS A 341 6.26 -11.98 12.09
C LYS A 341 7.46 -11.51 12.92
N LEU A 342 8.53 -12.30 12.96
CA LEU A 342 9.76 -11.95 13.67
C LEU A 342 10.52 -10.80 12.99
N ALA A 343 10.48 -10.70 11.67
CA ALA A 343 11.09 -9.60 10.92
C ALA A 343 10.42 -8.25 11.23
N LYS A 344 9.08 -8.25 11.41
CA LYS A 344 8.31 -7.05 11.80
C LYS A 344 8.77 -6.48 13.14
N SER A 345 9.12 -7.32 14.12
CA SER A 345 9.53 -6.88 15.47
C SER A 345 10.98 -6.38 15.58
N GLN A 346 11.74 -6.40 14.49
CA GLN A 346 13.18 -6.14 14.50
C GLN A 346 13.61 -4.80 13.92
N GLY A 347 12.72 -4.07 13.29
CA GLY A 347 13.05 -2.77 12.76
C GLY A 347 12.22 -1.68 13.41
N ASN A 348 12.55 -0.47 13.00
CA ASN A 348 11.93 0.75 13.48
C ASN A 348 11.20 1.45 12.34
N LEU A 349 10.28 2.32 12.70
CA LEU A 349 9.53 3.12 11.75
C LEU A 349 10.06 4.55 11.77
N LEU A 350 10.53 5.00 10.62
CA LEU A 350 10.96 6.38 10.38
C LEU A 350 9.96 7.03 9.44
N SER A 351 9.31 8.09 9.91
CA SER A 351 8.37 8.89 9.12
C SER A 351 8.98 10.25 8.79
N PHE A 352 8.80 10.72 7.56
CA PHE A 352 9.20 12.06 7.16
C PHE A 352 8.16 12.71 6.24
N VAL A 353 8.11 14.04 6.27
CA VAL A 353 7.25 14.82 5.38
C VAL A 353 8.05 15.33 4.18
N TRP A 354 7.58 14.97 2.99
CA TRP A 354 8.06 15.43 1.70
C TRP A 354 7.09 16.47 1.14
N GLU A 355 7.50 17.74 1.17
CA GLU A 355 6.72 18.87 0.66
C GLU A 355 6.86 19.00 -0.86
N ASN A 356 5.83 19.49 -1.56
CA ASN A 356 5.81 19.61 -3.03
C ASN A 356 6.18 18.29 -3.74
N SER A 357 5.61 17.22 -3.21
CA SER A 357 5.88 15.85 -3.59
C SER A 357 5.22 15.43 -4.90
N LEU A 358 5.79 14.39 -5.51
CA LEU A 358 5.22 13.68 -6.64
C LEU A 358 4.86 12.24 -6.21
N PRO A 359 3.59 11.97 -5.82
CA PRO A 359 3.15 10.68 -5.30
C PRO A 359 3.45 9.48 -6.22
N SER A 360 3.42 9.69 -7.53
CA SER A 360 3.59 8.63 -8.54
C SER A 360 4.96 7.93 -8.52
N ILE A 361 5.95 8.51 -7.83
CA ILE A 361 7.28 7.92 -7.67
C ILE A 361 7.24 6.77 -6.66
N ILE A 362 6.45 6.93 -5.60
CA ILE A 362 6.36 5.97 -4.50
C ILE A 362 5.61 4.74 -5.01
N THR A 363 6.25 3.57 -4.86
CA THR A 363 5.68 2.29 -5.25
C THR A 363 5.74 1.30 -4.10
N PRO A 364 4.86 0.30 -4.08
CA PRO A 364 4.89 -0.75 -3.07
C PRO A 364 6.26 -1.46 -3.03
N GLY A 365 6.79 -1.68 -1.82
CA GLY A 365 8.08 -2.38 -1.64
C GLY A 365 9.31 -1.65 -2.17
N LEU A 366 9.23 -0.32 -2.37
CA LEU A 366 10.33 0.52 -2.83
C LEU A 366 11.46 0.58 -1.79
N PRO A 367 12.70 0.18 -2.16
CA PRO A 367 13.86 0.31 -1.28
C PRO A 367 14.27 1.78 -1.11
N VAL A 368 14.60 2.15 0.12
CA VAL A 368 14.95 3.52 0.51
C VAL A 368 16.32 3.56 1.17
N LYS A 369 17.10 4.60 0.84
CA LYS A 369 18.29 5.01 1.59
C LYS A 369 18.05 6.40 2.17
N ILE A 370 18.21 6.54 3.48
CA ILE A 370 18.03 7.81 4.20
C ILE A 370 19.40 8.32 4.62
N LEU A 371 19.72 9.55 4.21
CA LEU A 371 20.91 10.28 4.59
C LEU A 371 20.54 11.29 5.67
N TYR A 372 21.19 11.22 6.82
CA TYR A 372 20.99 12.16 7.92
C TYR A 372 22.33 12.60 8.51
N LEU A 373 22.32 13.76 9.17
CA LEU A 373 23.49 14.29 9.87
C LEU A 373 23.48 13.83 11.32
N ASP A 374 24.60 13.26 11.75
CA ASP A 374 24.91 13.00 13.16
C ASP A 374 26.21 13.72 13.50
N GLY A 375 26.08 14.89 14.13
CA GLY A 375 27.16 15.88 14.22
C GLY A 375 27.60 16.34 12.83
N ASP A 376 28.90 16.27 12.57
CA ASP A 376 29.51 16.64 11.27
C ASP A 376 29.61 15.46 10.29
N ARG A 377 29.08 14.28 10.64
CA ARG A 377 29.15 13.08 9.79
C ARG A 377 27.81 12.79 9.16
N VAL A 378 27.81 12.58 7.85
CA VAL A 378 26.66 12.02 7.13
C VAL A 378 26.61 10.52 7.42
N LYS A 379 25.48 10.06 7.97
CA LYS A 379 25.17 8.65 8.17
C LYS A 379 24.09 8.21 7.20
N GLU A 380 24.13 6.92 6.85
CA GLU A 380 23.15 6.29 5.95
C GLU A 380 22.38 5.21 6.70
N ILE A 381 21.08 5.13 6.47
CA ILE A 381 20.21 4.05 6.92
C ILE A 381 19.45 3.50 5.71
N TYR A 382 19.26 2.18 5.67
CA TYR A 382 18.56 1.48 4.60
C TYR A 382 17.22 0.94 5.07
N GLY A 383 16.23 0.95 4.19
CA GLY A 383 14.87 0.56 4.53
C GLY A 383 13.96 0.30 3.34
N VAL A 384 12.68 0.09 3.62
CA VAL A 384 11.63 -0.15 2.63
C VAL A 384 10.41 0.72 2.98
N VAL A 385 9.77 1.32 1.98
CA VAL A 385 8.53 2.09 2.20
C VAL A 385 7.41 1.17 2.66
N LEU A 386 6.77 1.51 3.78
CA LEU A 386 5.59 0.80 4.29
C LEU A 386 4.30 1.57 4.05
N LYS A 387 4.29 2.88 4.29
CA LYS A 387 3.07 3.69 4.18
C LYS A 387 3.39 5.04 3.54
N ALA A 388 2.47 5.55 2.73
CA ALA A 388 2.54 6.88 2.16
C ALA A 388 1.17 7.54 2.24
N HIS A 389 1.12 8.75 2.79
CA HIS A 389 -0.09 9.54 2.92
C HIS A 389 0.09 10.83 2.12
N HIS A 390 -0.73 11.01 1.10
CA HIS A 390 -0.64 12.09 0.12
C HIS A 390 -1.82 13.04 0.29
N TYR A 391 -1.52 14.28 0.66
CA TYR A 391 -2.53 15.31 0.81
C TYR A 391 -2.33 16.41 -0.23
N THR A 392 -3.31 16.58 -1.11
CA THR A 392 -3.33 17.60 -2.17
C THR A 392 -4.38 18.64 -1.87
N GLN A 393 -3.99 19.91 -1.82
CA GLN A 393 -4.89 21.03 -1.54
C GLN A 393 -4.54 22.27 -2.39
N THR A 394 -5.45 23.24 -2.45
CA THR A 394 -5.18 24.49 -3.17
C THR A 394 -4.15 25.37 -2.50
N LYS A 395 -3.26 25.98 -3.28
CA LYS A 395 -2.18 26.86 -2.80
C LYS A 395 -2.72 28.13 -2.14
N ARG A 396 -3.82 28.68 -2.63
CA ARG A 396 -4.45 29.88 -2.06
C ARG A 396 -5.96 29.68 -1.82
N PRO A 397 -6.51 30.28 -0.76
CA PRO A 397 -7.96 30.36 -0.58
C PRO A 397 -8.56 31.25 -1.68
N GLY A 398 -9.43 30.69 -2.50
CA GLY A 398 -10.12 31.40 -3.60
C GLY A 398 -10.78 30.43 -4.58
N MET A 399 -11.97 30.75 -5.09
CA MET A 399 -12.70 29.85 -6.00
C MET A 399 -12.09 29.70 -7.39
N THR A 400 -11.27 30.67 -7.82
CA THR A 400 -10.67 30.70 -9.16
C THR A 400 -9.29 30.07 -9.24
N ASP A 401 -8.66 29.76 -8.09
CA ASP A 401 -7.31 29.17 -8.07
C ASP A 401 -7.36 27.72 -8.52
N LYS A 402 -6.50 27.39 -9.49
CA LYS A 402 -6.34 26.06 -10.07
C LYS A 402 -4.98 25.43 -9.73
N HIS A 403 -4.18 26.09 -8.90
CA HIS A 403 -2.91 25.56 -8.45
C HIS A 403 -3.09 24.71 -7.19
N TYR A 404 -2.69 23.45 -7.30
CA TYR A 404 -2.66 22.50 -6.20
C TYR A 404 -1.22 22.18 -5.86
N PHE A 405 -0.96 21.96 -4.57
CA PHE A 405 0.31 21.39 -4.11
C PHE A 405 0.01 20.12 -3.33
N THR A 406 0.95 19.18 -3.37
CA THR A 406 0.82 17.88 -2.72
C THR A 406 1.93 17.70 -1.72
N ASN A 407 1.58 17.39 -0.47
CA ASN A 407 2.52 16.99 0.57
C ASN A 407 2.36 15.50 0.85
N SER A 408 3.46 14.80 1.03
CA SER A 408 3.47 13.37 1.30
C SER A 408 4.13 13.07 2.65
N ALA A 409 3.43 12.43 3.56
CA ALA A 409 4.04 11.81 4.73
C ALA A 409 4.39 10.36 4.40
N ILE A 410 5.67 10.01 4.41
CA ILE A 410 6.16 8.67 4.06
C ILE A 410 6.71 8.01 5.30
N SER A 411 6.30 6.77 5.55
CA SER A 411 6.81 5.92 6.63
C SER A 411 7.62 4.76 6.06
N VAL A 412 8.84 4.62 6.54
CA VAL A 412 9.83 3.66 6.07
C VAL A 412 10.21 2.75 7.23
N PHE A 413 10.21 1.44 6.96
CA PHE A 413 10.82 0.46 7.84
C PHE A 413 12.34 0.51 7.71
N VAL A 414 13.03 0.70 8.81
CA VAL A 414 14.50 0.78 8.85
C VAL A 414 15.07 -0.22 9.85
N LYS A 415 16.27 -0.72 9.56
CA LYS A 415 17.01 -1.66 10.41
C LYS A 415 18.40 -1.14 10.71
#